data_AF-A0A1E5VZP2-F1
#
_entry.id   AF-A0A1E5VZP2-F1
#
_cell.length_a   1.000
_cell.length_b   1.000
_cell.length_c   1.000
_cell.angle_alpha   90.00
_cell.angle_beta   90.00
_cell.angle_gamma   90.00
#
_symmetry.space_group_name_H-M   'P 1'
#
loop_
_entity.id
_entity.type
_entity.pdbx_description
1 polymer ?
#
loop_
_entity_poly.entity_id
_entity_poly.type
_entity_poly.pdbx_seq_one_letter_code
_entity_poly.pdbx_strand_id
1 'polypeptide(L)'
;MRQKLQSALEASALEIEDVSYQHAGHAAVKDNANETHFNIKVVSPKFEGQNLVKRHRMVYGLLSDELNSGLHAISIVAKTPKESES
;
A
#
# COMPACT_ATOMS: atom_id res chain seq x y z
N MET A 1 -2.03 -3.23 -9.86
CA MET A 1 -1.28 -2.71 -8.70
C MET A 1 0.23 -2.58 -8.87
N ARG A 2 1.03 -3.66 -8.84
CA ARG A 2 2.52 -3.56 -8.76
C ARG A 2 3.17 -2.68 -9.82
N GLN A 3 2.94 -2.98 -11.10
CA GLN A 3 3.56 -2.25 -12.21
C GLN A 3 3.16 -0.76 -12.24
N LYS A 4 1.90 -0.45 -11.88
CA LYS A 4 1.36 0.90 -11.78
C LYS A 4 2.12 1.71 -10.72
N LEU A 5 2.27 1.16 -9.52
CA LEU A 5 3.04 1.79 -8.44
C LEU A 5 4.51 1.94 -8.82
N GLN A 6 5.13 0.89 -9.36
CA GLN A 6 6.54 0.91 -9.73
C GLN A 6 6.85 1.97 -10.79
N SER A 7 6.03 2.06 -11.83
CA SER A 7 6.21 3.03 -12.91
C SER A 7 5.87 4.46 -12.47
N ALA A 8 4.73 4.68 -11.81
CA ALA A 8 4.31 6.03 -11.41
C ALA A 8 5.22 6.65 -10.34
N LEU A 9 5.69 5.85 -9.39
CA LEU A 9 6.56 6.29 -8.30
C LEU A 9 8.04 6.18 -8.64
N GLU A 10 8.43 5.61 -9.78
CA GLU A 10 9.84 5.27 -10.07
C GLU A 10 10.45 4.50 -8.89
N ALA A 11 9.71 3.50 -8.41
CA ALA A 11 10.07 2.79 -7.19
C ALA A 11 11.29 1.88 -7.43
N SER A 12 12.36 2.15 -6.68
CA SER A 12 13.57 1.33 -6.67
C SER A 12 13.33 -0.03 -6.01
N ALA A 13 12.45 -0.08 -5.01
CA ALA A 13 11.96 -1.32 -4.41
C ALA A 13 10.45 -1.23 -4.13
N LEU A 14 9.74 -2.34 -4.34
CA LEU A 14 8.31 -2.45 -4.09
C LEU A 14 7.97 -3.85 -3.59
N GLU A 15 7.42 -3.91 -2.39
CA GLU A 15 6.93 -5.11 -1.73
C GLU A 15 5.43 -4.93 -1.45
N ILE A 16 4.66 -5.96 -1.79
CA ILE A 16 3.20 -6.01 -1.61
C ILE A 16 2.90 -7.35 -0.95
N GLU A 17 2.34 -7.31 0.24
CA GLU A 17 1.97 -8.48 1.02
C GLU A 17 0.46 -8.44 1.32
N ASP A 18 -0.23 -9.55 1.05
CA ASP A 18 -1.63 -9.74 1.47
C ASP A 18 -1.63 -10.24 2.92
N VAL A 19 -2.17 -9.44 3.83
CA VAL A 19 -2.29 -9.77 5.27
C VAL A 19 -3.75 -10.01 5.68
N SER A 20 -4.64 -10.16 4.69
CA SER A 20 -6.07 -10.43 4.87
C SER A 20 -6.35 -11.65 5.75
N TYR A 21 -5.49 -12.66 5.67
CA TYR A 21 -5.60 -13.88 6.48
C TYR A 21 -5.43 -13.65 7.99
N GLN A 22 -4.73 -12.58 8.41
CA GLN A 22 -4.57 -12.27 9.83
C GLN A 22 -5.89 -11.85 10.49
N HIS A 23 -6.87 -11.42 9.70
CA HIS A 23 -8.17 -10.92 10.15
C HIS A 23 -9.33 -11.87 9.82
N ALA A 24 -9.08 -12.94 9.05
CA ALA A 24 -10.07 -13.95 8.67
C ALA A 24 -10.58 -14.82 9.86
N GLY A 25 -10.05 -14.64 11.07
CA GLY A 25 -10.34 -15.46 12.25
C GLY A 25 -11.52 -14.99 13.12
N HIS A 26 -12.14 -13.85 12.86
CA HIS A 26 -13.30 -13.40 13.64
C HIS A 26 -14.59 -14.04 13.11
N ALA A 27 -14.99 -15.15 13.75
CA ALA A 27 -16.21 -15.93 13.49
C ALA A 27 -17.55 -15.18 13.74
N ALA A 28 -17.57 -13.85 13.67
CA ALA A 28 -18.74 -13.01 13.95
C ALA A 28 -19.33 -12.29 12.73
N VAL A 29 -18.77 -12.44 11.52
CA VAL A 29 -19.32 -11.79 10.32
C VAL A 29 -19.84 -12.83 9.34
N LYS A 30 -21.04 -13.35 9.62
CA LYS A 30 -21.96 -13.79 8.57
C LYS A 30 -22.42 -12.56 7.80
N ASP A 31 -21.63 -12.06 6.85
CA ASP A 31 -22.09 -11.45 5.60
C ASP A 31 -20.90 -10.97 4.75
N ASN A 32 -20.66 -11.63 3.62
CA ASN A 32 -20.17 -11.07 2.34
C ASN A 32 -19.21 -9.85 2.28
N ALA A 33 -18.23 -9.71 3.18
CA ALA A 33 -17.12 -8.76 2.96
C ALA A 33 -15.79 -9.49 3.18
N ASN A 34 -15.13 -9.87 2.09
CA ASN A 34 -13.73 -10.27 2.12
C ASN A 34 -12.92 -9.01 2.45
N GLU A 35 -12.81 -8.66 3.74
CA GLU A 35 -12.00 -7.55 4.22
C GLU A 35 -10.52 -7.81 3.86
N THR A 36 -10.14 -7.31 2.69
CA THR A 36 -8.82 -7.57 2.12
C THR A 36 -7.86 -6.48 2.58
N HIS A 37 -6.83 -6.87 3.33
CA HIS A 37 -5.81 -6.02 3.91
C HIS A 37 -4.47 -6.23 3.20
N PHE A 38 -3.88 -5.16 2.68
CA PHE A 38 -2.55 -5.23 2.05
C PHE A 38 -1.54 -4.35 2.77
N ASN A 39 -0.33 -4.88 2.90
CA ASN A 39 0.82 -4.12 3.32
C ASN A 39 1.68 -3.78 2.10
N ILE A 40 1.87 -2.49 1.85
CA ILE A 40 2.57 -1.98 0.67
C ILE A 40 3.76 -1.19 1.15
N LYS A 41 4.95 -1.73 0.89
CA LYS A 41 6.21 -1.05 1.18
C LYS A 41 6.85 -0.63 -0.12
N VAL A 42 7.09 0.67 -0.26
CA VAL A 42 7.64 1.23 -1.49
C VAL A 42 8.79 2.18 -1.17
N VAL A 43 9.88 1.98 -1.90
CA VAL A 43 11.10 2.77 -1.80
C VAL A 43 11.23 3.58 -3.08
N SER A 44 11.20 4.91 -2.98
CA SER A 44 11.23 5.80 -4.14
C SER A 44 11.92 7.12 -3.84
N PRO A 45 12.75 7.65 -4.77
CA PRO A 45 13.32 8.99 -4.65
C PRO A 45 12.25 10.10 -4.67
N LYS A 46 11.04 9.85 -5.22
CA LYS A 46 9.95 10.83 -5.24
C LYS A 46 9.42 11.22 -3.86
N PHE A 47 9.75 10.45 -2.84
CA PHE A 47 9.38 10.74 -1.46
C PHE A 47 10.33 11.73 -0.78
N GLU A 48 11.46 12.05 -1.42
CA GLU A 48 12.40 13.03 -0.90
C GLU A 48 11.76 14.42 -0.82
N GLY A 49 11.95 15.09 0.31
CA GLY A 49 11.30 16.36 0.62
C GLY A 49 9.79 16.30 0.84
N GLN A 50 9.15 15.12 0.76
CA GLN A 50 7.72 14.95 1.04
C GLN A 50 7.49 14.47 2.48
N ASN A 51 6.49 15.04 3.14
CA ASN A 51 6.05 14.54 4.44
C ASN A 51 5.26 13.23 4.31
N LEU A 52 5.11 12.51 5.42
CA LEU A 52 4.45 11.20 5.47
C LEU A 52 3.03 11.21 4.87
N VAL A 53 2.23 12.23 5.21
CA VAL A 53 0.85 12.37 4.70
C VAL A 53 0.85 12.48 3.17
N LYS A 54 1.73 13.29 2.58
CA LYS A 54 1.80 13.48 1.13
C LYS A 54 2.31 12.22 0.44
N ARG A 55 3.27 11.51 1.04
CA ARG A 55 3.71 10.18 0.56
C ARG A 55 2.54 9.21 0.51
N HIS A 56 1.75 9.11 1.58
CA HIS A 56 0.58 8.25 1.63
C HIS A 56 -0.47 8.67 0.59
N ARG A 57 -0.77 9.97 0.46
CA ARG A 57 -1.72 10.46 -0.56
C ARG A 57 -1.31 10.10 -1.98
N MET A 58 -0.02 10.12 -2.30
CA MET A 58 0.46 9.71 -3.63
C MET A 58 0.17 8.23 -3.90
N VAL A 59 0.45 7.35 -2.93
CA VAL A 59 0.17 5.90 -3.06
C VAL A 59 -1.34 5.64 -3.10
N TYR A 60 -2.12 6.25 -2.20
CA TYR A 60 -3.58 6.16 -2.17
C TYR A 60 -4.22 6.62 -3.48
N GLY A 61 -3.75 7.73 -4.07
CA GLY A 61 -4.24 8.22 -5.35
C GLY A 61 -4.02 7.22 -6.48
N LEU A 62 -2.86 6.53 -6.48
CA LEU A 62 -2.57 5.49 -7.47
C LEU A 62 -3.39 4.22 -7.25
N LEU A 63 -3.84 3.94 -6.03
CA LEU A 63 -4.62 2.75 -5.68
C LEU A 63 -6.11 3.02 -5.51
N SER A 64 -6.57 4.22 -5.84
CA SER A 64 -7.97 4.60 -5.65
C SER A 64 -8.91 3.69 -6.43
N ASP A 65 -8.53 3.25 -7.62
CA ASP A 65 -9.31 2.31 -8.44
C ASP A 65 -9.42 0.94 -7.76
N GLU A 66 -8.30 0.43 -7.24
CA GLU A 66 -8.23 -0.81 -6.48
C GLU A 66 -9.05 -0.75 -5.16
N LEU A 67 -9.02 0.39 -4.46
CA LEU A 67 -9.87 0.69 -3.29
C LEU A 67 -11.37 0.66 -3.63
N ASN A 68 -11.75 1.21 -4.78
CA ASN A 68 -13.15 1.15 -5.24
C ASN A 68 -13.57 -0.27 -5.70
N SER A 69 -12.62 -1.12 -6.07
CA SER A 69 -12.88 -2.50 -6.53
C SER A 69 -13.03 -3.54 -5.42
N GLY A 70 -12.88 -3.17 -4.14
CA GLY A 70 -13.05 -4.09 -3.00
C GLY A 70 -11.82 -4.26 -2.10
N LEU A 71 -10.77 -3.48 -2.31
CA LEU A 71 -9.65 -3.36 -1.36
C LEU A 71 -10.11 -2.53 -0.16
N HIS A 72 -10.19 -3.12 1.03
CA HIS A 72 -10.81 -2.45 2.19
C HIS A 72 -9.82 -1.59 2.98
N ALA A 73 -8.59 -2.07 3.17
CA ALA A 73 -7.58 -1.33 3.92
C ALA A 73 -6.17 -1.63 3.42
N ILE A 74 -5.32 -0.59 3.45
CA ILE A 74 -3.91 -0.71 3.12
C ILE A 74 -3.02 -0.04 4.16
N SER A 75 -1.98 -0.77 4.56
CA SER A 75 -0.84 -0.21 5.27
C SER A 75 0.21 0.22 4.25
N ILE A 76 0.69 1.45 4.36
CA ILE A 76 1.68 2.02 3.44
C ILE A 76 2.94 2.34 4.22
N VAL A 77 4.06 1.81 3.74
CA VAL A 77 5.41 2.17 4.19
C VAL A 77 6.12 2.84 3.01
N ALA A 78 6.21 4.16 3.04
CA ALA A 78 6.81 4.95 1.96
C ALA A 78 8.16 5.56 2.41
N LYS A 79 9.26 4.98 1.91
CA LYS A 79 10.64 5.36 2.28
C LYS A 79 11.42 5.91 1.08
N THR A 80 12.33 6.85 1.31
CA THR A 80 13.34 7.18 0.29
C THR A 80 14.40 6.07 0.22
N PRO A 81 15.18 5.97 -0.89
CA PRO A 81 16.32 5.05 -0.96
C PRO A 81 17.26 5.22 0.23
N LYS A 82 17.56 6.47 0.58
CA LYS A 82 18.39 6.84 1.74
C LYS A 82 17.84 6.31 3.08
N GLU A 83 16.53 6.33 3.28
CA GLU A 83 15.86 5.78 4.48
C GLU A 83 15.77 4.25 4.51
N SER A 84 15.99 3.59 3.37
CA SER A 84 15.95 2.12 3.26
C SER A 84 17.32 1.47 3.44
N GLU A 85 18.40 2.21 3.20
CA GLU A 85 19.79 1.76 3.34
C GLU A 85 20.37 2.02 4.74
N SER A 86 19.60 2.69 5.61
CA SER A 86 19.98 3.01 7.01
C SER A 86 19.35 2.06 8.03
#